data_AF-A0A951CBD2-F1
#
_entry.id   AF-A0A951CBD2-F1
#
_cell.length_a   1.000
_cell.length_b   1.000
_cell.length_c   1.000
_cell.angle_alpha   90.00
_cell.angle_beta   90.00
_cell.angle_gamma   90.00
#
_symmetry.space_group_name_H-M   'P 1'
#
loop_
_entity.id
_entity.type
_entity.pdbx_description
1 polymer ?
#
loop_
_entity_poly.entity_id
_entity_poly.type
_entity_poly.pdbx_seq_one_letter_code
_entity_poly.pdbx_strand_id
1 'polypeptide(L)' 'MRVLLISFYELGRQPFGLASPAAWLRAEGHDVTQTDLSRTPLPQVAAAAAELIAFFLPMHTATGLFAQAVEGVRGLNPTA' A
#
# COMPACT_ATOMS: atom_id res chain seq x y z
N MET A 1 -5.46 9.18 -11.07
CA MET A 1 -6.09 8.13 -10.23
C MET A 1 -5.52 8.21 -8.82
N ARG A 2 -6.30 7.78 -7.82
CA ARG A 2 -5.87 7.61 -6.43
C ARG A 2 -5.26 6.22 -6.24
N VAL A 3 -3.96 6.16 -5.95
CA VAL A 3 -3.22 4.92 -5.77
C VAL A 3 -2.80 4.79 -4.32
N LEU A 4 -3.07 3.64 -3.71
CA LEU A 4 -2.56 3.28 -2.39
C LEU A 4 -1.48 2.21 -2.52
N LEU A 5 -0.27 2.54 -2.10
CA LEU A 5 0.86 1.62 -2.04
C LEU A 5 1.08 1.17 -0.60
N ILE A 6 1.07 -0.14 -0.38
CA ILE A 6 1.12 -0.76 0.93
C ILE A 6 2.39 -1.61 1.04
N SER A 7 3.23 -1.32 2.04
CA SER A 7 4.34 -2.19 2.43
C SER A 7 4.00 -2.90 3.74
N PHE A 8 4.66 -4.05 3.98
CA PHE A 8 4.56 -4.79 5.23
C PHE A 8 5.83 -4.69 6.08
N TYR A 9 6.87 -4.00 5.60
CA TYR A 9 8.12 -3.85 6.33
C TYR A 9 9.12 -2.93 5.62
N GLU A 10 9.45 -1.78 6.19
CA GLU A 10 10.59 -0.96 5.71
C GLU A 10 11.66 -0.69 6.79
N LEU A 11 11.70 -1.48 7.88
CA LEU A 11 12.75 -1.43 8.92
C LEU A 11 13.06 -0.03 9.48
N GLY A 12 12.08 0.88 9.46
CA GLY A 12 12.28 2.27 9.90
C GLY A 12 13.19 3.10 8.99
N ARG A 13 13.50 2.63 7.78
CA ARG A 13 14.16 3.42 6.73
C ARG A 13 13.09 3.99 5.79
N GLN A 14 13.47 5.05 5.07
CA GLN A 14 12.60 5.64 4.06
C GLN A 14 12.22 4.55 3.05
N PRO A 15 10.92 4.37 2.73
CA PRO A 15 10.41 3.19 2.06
C PRO A 15 10.87 3.14 0.61
N PHE A 16 12.11 2.73 0.33
CA PHE A 16 12.72 2.87 -0.99
C PHE A 16 12.01 2.01 -2.03
N GLY A 17 11.53 0.83 -1.60
CA GLY A 17 10.72 -0.07 -2.43
C GLY A 17 9.42 0.57 -2.91
N LEU A 18 8.80 1.43 -2.09
CA LEU A 18 7.62 2.19 -2.51
C LEU A 18 7.96 3.56 -3.12
N ALA A 19 9.09 4.16 -2.77
CA ALA A 19 9.46 5.51 -3.21
C ALA A 19 9.67 5.59 -4.72
N SER A 20 10.33 4.58 -5.32
CA SER A 20 10.54 4.52 -6.77
C SER A 20 9.22 4.45 -7.56
N PRO A 21 8.33 3.46 -7.34
CA PRO A 21 7.06 3.40 -8.05
C PRO A 21 6.16 4.60 -7.72
N ALA A 22 6.19 5.11 -6.48
CA ALA A 22 5.42 6.30 -6.13
C ALA A 22 5.90 7.54 -6.90
N ALA A 23 7.21 7.71 -7.09
CA ALA A 23 7.75 8.82 -7.87
C ALA A 23 7.30 8.75 -9.33
N TRP A 24 7.33 7.56 -9.94
CA TRP A 24 6.88 7.37 -11.33
C TRP A 24 5.38 7.63 -11.48
N LEU A 25 4.55 7.08 -10.60
CA LEU A 25 3.10 7.30 -10.62
C LEU A 25 2.74 8.78 -10.39
N ARG A 26 3.45 9.47 -9.49
CA ARG A 26 3.26 10.91 -9.28
C ARG A 26 3.69 11.74 -10.50
N ALA A 27 4.77 11.35 -11.18
CA ALA A 27 5.21 12.02 -12.40
C ALA A 27 4.17 11.93 -13.54
N GLU A 28 3.40 10.84 -13.58
CA GLU A 28 2.25 10.66 -14.48
C GLU A 28 0.94 11.33 -13.98
N GLY A 29 1.03 12.16 -12.92
CA GLY A 29 -0.11 12.92 -12.41
C GLY A 29 -1.09 12.13 -11.53
N HIS A 30 -0.67 10.99 -10.98
CA HIS A 30 -1.50 10.23 -10.04
C HIS A 30 -1.34 10.73 -8.59
N ASP A 31 -2.42 10.63 -7.82
CA ASP A 31 -2.42 10.90 -6.39
C ASP A 31 -2.01 9.63 -5.65
N VAL A 32 -0.82 9.63 -5.04
CA VAL A 32 -0.21 8.42 -4.49
C VAL A 32 -0.04 8.53 -2.98
N THR A 33 -0.75 7.68 -2.26
CA THR A 33 -0.60 7.46 -0.82
C THR A 33 0.28 6.23 -0.57
N GLN A 34 1.21 6.34 0.38
CA GLN A 34 2.09 5.23 0.79
C GLN A 34 1.86 4.93 2.27
N THR A 35 1.79 3.65 2.64
CA THR A 35 1.67 3.22 4.04
C THR A 35 2.50 1.96 4.29
N ASP A 36 2.98 1.81 5.52
CA ASP A 36 3.65 0.61 6.01
C ASP A 36 2.82 0.01 7.15
N LEU A 37 2.22 -1.16 6.90
CA LEU A 37 1.37 -1.84 7.87
C LEU A 37 2.14 -2.43 9.05
N SER A 38 3.47 -2.49 8.99
CA SER A 38 4.29 -2.80 10.18
C SER A 38 4.38 -1.64 11.17
N ARG A 39 4.05 -0.41 10.73
CA ARG A 39 4.20 0.81 11.53
C ARG A 39 2.88 1.48 11.87
N THR A 40 1.91 1.40 10.97
CA THR A 40 0.62 2.08 11.10
C THR A 40 -0.53 1.18 10.66
N PRO A 41 -1.73 1.31 11.26
CA PRO A 41 -2.91 0.61 10.79
C PRO A 41 -3.26 0.95 9.34
N LEU A 42 -4.05 0.09 8.69
CA LEU A 42 -4.57 0.32 7.34
C LEU A 42 -5.35 1.66 7.28
N PRO A 43 -4.96 2.63 6.43
CA PRO A 43 -5.63 3.91 6.33
C PRO A 43 -6.97 3.73 5.61
N GLN A 44 -8.04 3.56 6.40
CA GLN A 44 -9.36 3.18 5.88
C GLN A 44 -9.91 4.13 4.81
N VAL A 45 -9.73 5.45 4.99
CA VAL A 45 -10.20 6.46 4.02
C VAL A 45 -9.45 6.35 2.68
N ALA A 46 -8.13 6.19 2.73
CA ALA A 46 -7.34 6.03 1.51
C ALA A 46 -7.64 4.69 0.81
N ALA A 47 -7.83 3.61 1.57
CA ALA A 47 -8.20 2.31 1.02
C ALA A 47 -9.58 2.33 0.35
N ALA A 48 -10.59 2.96 1.00
CA ALA A 48 -11.94 3.08 0.46
C ALA A 48 -12.01 3.96 -0.81
N ALA A 49 -11.15 4.97 -0.93
CA ALA A 49 -11.15 5.90 -2.06
C ALA A 49 -10.22 5.48 -3.21
N ALA A 50 -9.29 4.55 -2.98
CA ALA A 50 -8.30 4.15 -3.97
C ALA A 50 -8.96 3.53 -5.21
N GLU A 51 -8.39 3.83 -6.38
CA GLU A 51 -8.73 3.21 -7.66
C GLU A 51 -7.74 2.07 -8.02
N LEU A 52 -6.60 2.04 -7.34
CA LEU A 52 -5.59 0.99 -7.43
C LEU A 52 -4.94 0.81 -6.05
N ILE A 53 -4.87 -0.45 -5.60
CA ILE A 53 -4.15 -0.80 -4.37
C ILE A 53 -3.06 -1.81 -4.70
N ALA A 54 -1.80 -1.46 -4.43
CA ALA A 54 -0.66 -2.32 -4.72
C ALA A 54 0.11 -2.65 -3.43
N PHE A 55 0.55 -3.90 -3.34
CA PHE A 55 1.25 -4.44 -2.17
C PHE A 55 2.70 -4.74 -2.51
N PHE A 56 3.61 -4.33 -1.63
CA PHE A 56 5.02 -4.65 -1.69
C PHE A 56 5.40 -5.60 -0.54
N LEU A 57 5.83 -6.81 -0.89
CA LEU A 57 6.26 -7.84 0.05
C LEU A 57 7.77 -8.07 -0.12
N PRO A 58 8.64 -7.31 0.58
CA PRO A 58 10.09 -7.48 0.46
C PRO A 58 10.59 -8.81 1.03
N MET A 59 9.75 -9.53 1.80
CA MET A 59 10.07 -10.79 2.44
C MET A 59 8.88 -11.76 2.36
N HIS A 60 9.16 -13.05 2.12
CA HIS A 60 8.14 -14.11 2.08
C HIS A 60 7.44 -14.33 3.42
N THR A 61 8.07 -13.93 4.53
CA THR A 61 7.48 -14.01 5.89
C THR A 61 6.29 -13.06 6.08
N ALA A 62 6.20 -11.99 5.28
CA ALA A 62 5.10 -11.03 5.35
C ALA A 62 3.79 -11.57 4.72
N THR A 63 3.82 -12.73 4.05
CA THR A 63 2.66 -13.29 3.32
C THR A 63 1.44 -13.50 4.22
N GLY A 64 1.64 -13.86 5.50
CA GLY A 64 0.53 -14.01 6.45
C GLY A 64 -0.17 -12.68 6.78
N LEU A 65 0.61 -11.62 7.00
CA LEU A 65 0.07 -10.26 7.20
C LEU A 65 -0.59 -9.73 5.93
N PHE A 66 -0.03 -10.08 4.77
CA PHE A 66 -0.61 -9.75 3.47
C PHE A 66 -1.99 -10.36 3.29
N ALA A 67 -2.17 -11.65 3.60
CA ALA A 67 -3.49 -12.29 3.49
C ALA A 67 -4.55 -11.56 4.33
N GLN A 68 -4.22 -11.17 5.57
CA GLN A 68 -5.12 -10.41 6.44
C GLN A 68 -5.41 -9.00 5.88
N ALA A 69 -4.39 -8.32 5.36
CA ALA A 69 -4.56 -6.99 4.79
C ALA A 69 -5.40 -7.01 3.50
N VAL A 70 -5.27 -8.03 2.66
CA VAL A 70 -6.09 -8.20 1.45
C VAL A 70 -7.56 -8.35 1.82
N GLU A 71 -7.89 -9.16 2.81
CA GLU A 71 -9.27 -9.30 3.28
C GLU A 71 -9.82 -7.97 3.81
N GLY A 72 -9.04 -7.25 4.61
CA GLY A 72 -9.43 -5.92 5.12
C GLY A 72 -9.65 -4.90 4.00
N VAL A 73 -8.76 -4.88 3.00
CA VAL A 73 -8.89 -4.01 1.83
C VAL A 73 -10.12 -4.38 0.99
N ARG A 74 -10.36 -5.67 0.72
CA ARG A 74 -11.54 -6.13 -0.03
C ARG A 74 -12.85 -5.77 0.66
N GLY A 75 -12.89 -5.81 1.99
CA GLY A 75 -14.05 -5.36 2.77
C GLY A 75 -14.32 -3.86 2.65
N LEU A 76 -13.29 -3.04 2.46
CA LEU A 76 -13.41 -1.59 2.33
C LEU A 76 -13.64 -1.13 0.89
N ASN A 77 -13.00 -1.80 -0.06
CA ASN A 77 -13.03 -1.44 -1.47
C ASN A 77 -12.90 -2.70 -2.34
N PRO A 78 -14.02 -3.36 -2.66
CA PRO A 78 -14.02 -4.60 -3.45
C PRO A 78 -13.73 -4.38 -4.93
N THR A 79 -13.69 -3.12 -5.39
CA THR A 79 -13.58 -2.75 -6.81
C THR A 79 -12.23 -2.19 -7.23
N ALA A 80 -11.33 -1.96 -6.27
CA ALA A 80 -9.97 -1.48 -6.50
C ALA A 80 -8.95 -2.60 -6.75
#